data_AF-A0A2E6A2C1-F1
#
_entry.id   AF-A0A2E6A2C1-F1
#
_cell.length_a   1.000
_cell.length_b   1.000
_cell.length_c   1.000
_cell.angle_alpha   90.00
_cell.angle_beta   90.00
_cell.angle_gamma   90.00
#
_symmetry.space_group_name_H-M   'P 1'
#
loop_
_entity.id
_entity.type
_entity.pdbx_description
1 polymer ?
#
loop_
_entity_poly.entity_id
_entity_poly.type
_entity_poly.pdbx_seq_one_letter_code
_entity_poly.pdbx_strand_id
1 'polypeptide(L)'
;MSNYDPTRHEPRSDSCEWSEQAARATIAEIAEESVRAYHRTDGYPAHPREDGLPPGSAFYIGASGVLWTLWYLHGKGYTRLDEEWLIDMLTPLVERCEQEVAKFVPAMAGEVAYLFGRMPILMMLVELTGEDRWREALIGEVGRSVDAPVRELMWGTPGVLTATHLVADQTVRDEIAHLDM
;
A
#
# COMPACT_ATOMS: atom_id res chain seq x y z
N MET A 1 21.65 -17.22 23.63
CA MET A 1 21.71 -18.01 22.38
C MET A 1 21.60 -17.02 21.22
N SER A 2 22.54 -17.04 20.27
CA SER A 2 22.47 -16.18 19.10
C SER A 2 21.31 -16.65 18.21
N ASN A 3 20.38 -15.77 17.85
CA ASN A 3 19.32 -16.05 16.87
C ASN A 3 19.85 -16.15 15.43
N TYR A 4 21.17 -16.08 15.25
CA TYR A 4 21.82 -16.14 13.96
C TYR A 4 22.18 -17.59 13.60
N ASP A 5 21.51 -18.11 12.57
CA ASP A 5 21.87 -19.36 11.89
C ASP A 5 22.52 -19.01 10.54
N PRO A 6 23.83 -19.21 10.37
CA PRO A 6 24.55 -18.86 9.14
C PRO A 6 24.14 -19.72 7.93
N THR A 7 23.43 -20.83 8.13
CA THR A 7 22.89 -21.64 7.02
C THR A 7 21.57 -21.11 6.48
N ARG A 8 20.91 -20.21 7.22
CA ARG A 8 19.63 -19.59 6.87
C ARG A 8 19.74 -18.13 6.41
N HIS A 9 20.93 -17.54 6.52
CA HIS A 9 21.18 -16.15 6.16
C HIS A 9 22.31 -16.08 5.14
N GLU A 10 22.15 -15.23 4.13
CA GLU A 10 23.24 -14.96 3.20
C GLU A 10 24.35 -14.21 3.94
N PRO A 11 25.61 -14.68 3.86
CA PRO A 11 26.73 -13.97 4.47
C PRO A 11 26.88 -12.61 3.81
N ARG A 12 27.19 -11.58 4.60
CA ARG A 12 27.53 -10.27 4.06
C ARG A 12 28.70 -10.44 3.10
N SER A 13 28.55 -9.94 1.87
CA SER A 13 29.63 -9.98 0.90
C SER A 13 30.80 -9.13 1.40
N ASP A 14 31.94 -9.76 1.68
CA ASP A 14 33.19 -9.08 2.03
C ASP A 14 33.95 -8.58 0.78
N SER A 15 33.44 -8.88 -0.43
CA SER A 15 34.08 -8.54 -1.71
C SER A 15 33.57 -7.27 -2.37
N CYS A 16 32.58 -6.59 -1.79
CA CYS A 16 31.97 -5.38 -2.33
C CYS A 16 32.03 -4.23 -1.30
N GLU A 17 32.69 -3.13 -1.65
CA GLU A 17 32.58 -1.89 -0.87
C GLU A 17 31.20 -1.26 -1.10
N TRP A 18 30.63 -0.65 -0.06
CA TRP A 18 29.36 0.07 -0.19
C TRP A 18 29.49 1.21 -1.21
N SER A 19 28.55 1.25 -2.16
CA SER A 19 28.44 2.32 -3.15
C SER A 19 27.01 2.87 -3.17
N GLU A 20 26.86 4.10 -2.71
CA GLU A 20 25.58 4.82 -2.79
C GLU A 20 25.11 4.97 -4.25
N GLN A 21 26.05 5.21 -5.17
CA GLN A 21 25.74 5.31 -6.59
C GLN A 21 25.15 4.01 -7.14
N ALA A 22 25.75 2.87 -6.78
CA ALA A 22 25.25 1.55 -7.19
C ALA A 22 23.85 1.30 -6.60
N ALA A 23 23.65 1.59 -5.31
CA ALA A 23 22.34 1.45 -4.67
C ALA A 23 21.26 2.30 -5.36
N ARG A 24 21.57 3.56 -5.68
CA ARG A 24 20.66 4.47 -6.40
C ARG A 24 20.34 3.97 -7.80
N ALA A 25 21.34 3.47 -8.53
CA ALA A 25 21.14 2.91 -9.87
C ALA A 25 20.23 1.67 -9.83
N THR A 26 20.44 0.78 -8.86
CA THR A 26 19.58 -0.41 -8.66
C THR A 26 18.15 -0.03 -8.28
N ILE A 27 17.95 0.98 -7.41
CA ILE A 27 16.61 1.48 -7.08
C ILE A 27 15.90 2.00 -8.33
N ALA A 28 16.61 2.77 -9.17
CA ALA A 28 16.05 3.29 -10.42
C ALA A 28 15.66 2.15 -11.38
N GLU A 29 16.53 1.16 -11.56
CA GLU A 29 16.26 -0.01 -12.41
C GLU A 29 15.03 -0.80 -11.94
N ILE A 30 14.93 -1.08 -10.63
CA ILE A 30 13.78 -1.80 -10.05
C ILE A 30 12.50 -0.99 -10.23
N ALA A 31 12.53 0.32 -10.03
CA ALA A 31 11.36 1.18 -10.17
C ALA A 31 10.88 1.25 -11.63
N GLU A 32 11.80 1.43 -12.57
CA GLU A 32 11.48 1.41 -14.01
C GLU A 32 10.88 0.07 -14.44
N GLU A 33 11.44 -1.04 -13.98
CA GLU A 33 10.89 -2.36 -14.26
C GLU A 33 9.53 -2.57 -13.60
N SER A 34 9.33 -2.06 -12.38
CA SER A 34 8.04 -2.13 -11.69
C SER A 34 6.96 -1.33 -12.42
N VAL A 35 7.28 -0.19 -13.04
CA VAL A 35 6.33 0.52 -13.90
C VAL A 35 6.01 -0.29 -15.16
N ARG A 36 7.03 -0.88 -15.82
CA ARG A 36 6.85 -1.70 -17.03
C ARG A 36 6.04 -2.97 -16.78
N ALA A 37 6.23 -3.60 -15.62
CA ALA A 37 5.61 -4.87 -15.27
C ALA A 37 4.14 -4.75 -14.85
N TYR A 38 3.64 -3.53 -14.59
CA TYR A 38 2.26 -3.33 -14.15
C TYR A 38 1.27 -3.63 -15.28
N HIS A 39 0.35 -4.57 -15.06
CA HIS A 39 -0.74 -4.83 -15.99
C HIS A 39 -2.02 -4.10 -15.55
N ARG A 40 -2.60 -3.26 -16.42
CA ARG A 40 -3.78 -2.45 -16.08
C ARG A 40 -4.95 -3.26 -15.53
N THR A 41 -5.14 -4.47 -16.07
CA THR A 41 -6.26 -5.34 -15.69
C THR A 41 -5.90 -6.31 -14.59
N ASP A 42 -4.62 -6.63 -14.33
CA ASP A 42 -4.25 -7.71 -13.40
C ASP A 42 -3.28 -7.28 -12.29
N GLY A 43 -2.79 -6.03 -12.31
CA GLY A 43 -1.77 -5.56 -11.39
C GLY A 43 -0.43 -6.25 -11.62
N TYR A 44 0.24 -6.62 -10.53
CA TYR A 44 1.49 -7.39 -10.56
C TYR A 44 1.24 -8.89 -10.42
N PRO A 45 1.97 -9.75 -11.15
CA PRO A 45 1.87 -11.19 -10.96
C PRO A 45 2.31 -11.58 -9.55
N ALA A 46 1.64 -12.59 -8.98
CA ALA A 46 2.11 -13.23 -7.76
C ALA A 46 3.49 -13.85 -7.97
N HIS A 47 4.27 -13.97 -6.90
CA HIS A 47 5.61 -14.53 -7.00
C HIS A 47 5.52 -16.03 -7.40
N PRO A 48 6.41 -16.57 -8.27
CA PRO A 48 6.32 -17.96 -8.73
C PRO A 48 6.43 -19.04 -7.65
N ARG A 49 6.84 -18.67 -6.42
CA ARG A 49 6.88 -19.56 -5.25
C ARG A 49 5.64 -19.44 -4.36
N GLU A 50 4.76 -18.48 -4.64
CA GLU A 50 3.48 -18.33 -3.98
C GLU A 50 2.44 -19.13 -4.77
N ASP A 51 2.43 -20.45 -4.50
CA ASP A 51 1.60 -21.40 -5.24
C ASP A 51 0.10 -21.05 -5.11
N GLY A 52 -0.51 -20.69 -6.25
CA GLY A 52 -1.96 -20.58 -6.40
C GLY A 52 -2.59 -19.29 -5.87
N LEU A 53 -1.81 -18.31 -5.42
CA LEU A 53 -2.34 -17.00 -5.05
C LEU A 53 -2.55 -16.13 -6.30
N PRO A 54 -3.74 -15.54 -6.49
CA PRO A 54 -3.95 -14.58 -7.55
C PRO A 54 -3.23 -13.26 -7.23
N PRO A 55 -2.99 -12.40 -8.23
CA PRO A 55 -2.62 -11.01 -8.01
C PRO A 55 -3.54 -10.33 -6.99
N GLY A 56 -2.96 -9.55 -6.08
CA GLY A 56 -3.68 -8.79 -5.07
C GLY A 56 -3.60 -7.28 -5.31
N SER A 57 -4.58 -6.54 -4.80
CA SER A 57 -4.63 -5.08 -4.85
C SER A 57 -4.22 -4.39 -3.55
N ALA A 58 -4.29 -5.13 -2.44
CA ALA A 58 -4.05 -4.63 -1.08
C ALA A 58 -2.63 -4.09 -0.85
N PHE A 59 -2.45 -3.32 0.22
CA PHE A 59 -1.18 -2.64 0.51
C PHE A 59 -0.10 -3.60 1.00
N TYR A 60 -0.49 -4.55 1.87
CA TYR A 60 0.46 -5.51 2.46
C TYR A 60 0.91 -6.58 1.46
N ILE A 61 -0.01 -7.08 0.64
CA ILE A 61 0.26 -8.04 -0.43
C ILE A 61 -0.55 -7.61 -1.65
N GLY A 62 0.06 -6.81 -2.51
CA GLY A 62 -0.59 -6.40 -3.74
C GLY A 62 -0.04 -5.12 -4.37
N ALA A 63 -0.75 -4.71 -5.41
CA ALA A 63 -0.37 -3.60 -6.28
C ALA A 63 -0.24 -2.27 -5.55
N SER A 64 -1.12 -1.96 -4.60
CA SER A 64 -1.08 -0.65 -3.92
C SER A 64 0.19 -0.44 -3.08
N GLY A 65 0.78 -1.49 -2.51
CA GLY A 65 2.05 -1.39 -1.79
C GLY A 65 3.22 -1.04 -2.71
N VAL A 66 3.25 -1.64 -3.90
CA VAL A 66 4.26 -1.33 -4.93
C VAL A 66 4.07 0.09 -5.46
N LEU A 67 2.83 0.47 -5.80
CA LEU A 67 2.51 1.81 -6.28
C LEU A 67 2.84 2.90 -5.25
N TRP A 68 2.54 2.66 -3.97
CA TRP A 68 2.97 3.54 -2.88
C TRP A 68 4.48 3.66 -2.80
N THR A 69 5.22 2.56 -2.98
CA THR A 69 6.69 2.58 -2.96
C THR A 69 7.24 3.42 -4.12
N LEU A 70 6.67 3.29 -5.31
CA LEU A 70 7.06 4.10 -6.47
C LEU A 70 6.80 5.59 -6.20
N TRP A 71 5.63 5.92 -5.65
CA TRP A 71 5.28 7.29 -5.27
C TRP A 71 6.21 7.86 -4.19
N TYR A 72 6.50 7.08 -3.15
CA TYR A 72 7.43 7.46 -2.09
C TYR A 72 8.83 7.75 -2.64
N LEU A 73 9.37 6.86 -3.48
CA LEU A 73 10.68 7.03 -4.10
C LEU A 73 10.72 8.26 -5.01
N HIS A 74 9.63 8.53 -5.73
CA HIS A 74 9.47 9.72 -6.55
C HIS A 74 9.51 10.99 -5.69
N GLY A 75 8.69 11.07 -4.63
CA GLY A 75 8.64 12.21 -3.72
C GLY A 75 9.94 12.45 -2.94
N LYS A 76 10.79 11.42 -2.79
CA LYS A 76 12.14 11.54 -2.22
C LYS A 76 13.23 11.86 -3.24
N GLY A 77 12.89 11.96 -4.53
CA GLY A 77 13.84 12.28 -5.61
C GLY A 77 14.78 11.13 -5.98
N TYR A 78 14.46 9.88 -5.61
CA TYR A 78 15.23 8.71 -6.03
C TYR A 78 14.86 8.24 -7.43
N THR A 79 13.61 8.47 -7.85
CA THR A 79 13.07 8.01 -9.14
C THR A 79 12.18 9.09 -9.76
N ARG A 80 11.82 8.90 -11.04
CA ARG A 80 10.79 9.69 -11.71
C ARG A 80 9.56 8.82 -11.91
N LEU A 81 8.40 9.37 -11.56
CA LEU A 81 7.12 8.73 -11.77
C LEU A 81 6.17 9.74 -12.40
N ASP A 82 5.34 9.28 -13.31
CA ASP A 82 4.23 10.06 -13.83
C ASP A 82 3.06 9.94 -12.83
N GLU A 83 2.71 11.05 -12.18
CA GLU A 83 1.62 11.08 -11.20
C GLU A 83 0.25 10.87 -11.84
N GLU A 84 0.05 11.29 -13.11
CA GLU A 84 -1.20 11.02 -13.83
C GLU A 84 -1.37 9.52 -14.09
N TRP A 85 -0.29 8.86 -14.54
CA TRP A 85 -0.27 7.40 -14.66
C TRP A 85 -0.58 6.72 -13.32
N LEU A 86 0.02 7.19 -12.22
CA LEU A 86 -0.21 6.61 -10.90
C LEU A 86 -1.68 6.74 -10.47
N ILE A 87 -2.29 7.91 -10.66
CA ILE A 87 -3.71 8.15 -10.39
C ILE A 87 -4.58 7.19 -11.22
N ASP A 88 -4.27 7.04 -12.51
CA ASP A 88 -4.98 6.14 -13.42
C ASP A 88 -4.89 4.66 -12.99
N MET A 89 -3.76 4.25 -12.40
CA MET A 89 -3.57 2.88 -11.91
C MET A 89 -4.22 2.68 -10.53
N LEU A 90 -4.22 3.68 -9.65
CA LEU A 90 -4.82 3.59 -8.31
C LEU A 90 -6.35 3.61 -8.32
N THR A 91 -6.95 4.46 -9.17
CA THR A 91 -8.40 4.67 -9.23
C THR A 91 -9.21 3.37 -9.32
N PRO A 92 -8.94 2.43 -10.26
CA PRO A 92 -9.68 1.17 -10.33
C PRO A 92 -9.37 0.20 -9.18
N LEU A 93 -8.23 0.37 -8.48
CA LEU A 93 -7.87 -0.53 -7.37
C LEU A 93 -8.76 -0.32 -6.14
N VAL A 94 -9.41 0.84 -6.00
CA VAL A 94 -10.33 1.12 -4.88
C VAL A 94 -11.45 0.07 -4.84
N GLU A 95 -12.18 -0.09 -5.94
CA GLU A 95 -13.29 -1.05 -6.04
C GLU A 95 -12.77 -2.49 -6.11
N ARG A 96 -11.67 -2.70 -6.83
CA ARG A 96 -11.08 -4.03 -6.98
C ARG A 96 -10.61 -4.62 -5.66
N CYS A 97 -9.98 -3.82 -4.80
CA CYS A 97 -9.51 -4.27 -3.50
C CYS A 97 -10.67 -4.78 -2.63
N GLU A 98 -11.81 -4.09 -2.63
CA GLU A 98 -13.01 -4.57 -1.92
C GLU A 98 -13.56 -5.86 -2.51
N GLN A 99 -13.64 -5.96 -3.84
CA GLN A 99 -14.10 -7.18 -4.52
C GLN A 99 -13.19 -8.37 -4.22
N GLU A 100 -11.89 -8.16 -4.17
CA GLU A 100 -10.89 -9.19 -3.84
C GLU A 100 -11.01 -9.63 -2.39
N VAL A 101 -11.16 -8.71 -1.42
CA VAL A 101 -11.40 -9.06 -0.01
C VAL A 101 -12.69 -9.88 0.12
N ALA A 102 -13.79 -9.42 -0.49
CA ALA A 102 -15.06 -10.14 -0.44
C ALA A 102 -14.99 -11.54 -1.07
N LYS A 103 -14.15 -11.72 -2.10
CA LYS A 103 -13.96 -13.00 -2.80
C LYS A 103 -13.04 -13.96 -2.04
N PHE A 104 -11.88 -13.48 -1.58
CA PHE A 104 -10.83 -14.34 -1.02
C PHE A 104 -10.94 -14.51 0.50
N VAL A 105 -11.51 -13.51 1.19
CA VAL A 105 -11.72 -13.55 2.64
C VAL A 105 -13.15 -13.07 2.97
N PRO A 106 -14.21 -13.84 2.61
CA PRO A 106 -15.60 -13.38 2.74
C PRO A 106 -16.01 -12.95 4.15
N ALA A 107 -15.37 -13.50 5.19
CA ALA A 107 -15.60 -13.10 6.58
C ALA A 107 -15.17 -11.65 6.90
N MET A 108 -14.32 -11.07 6.04
CA MET A 108 -13.84 -9.69 6.12
C MET A 108 -14.53 -8.78 5.09
N ALA A 109 -15.55 -9.27 4.38
CA ALA A 109 -16.26 -8.48 3.38
C ALA A 109 -16.94 -7.27 4.03
N GLY A 110 -16.61 -6.07 3.55
CA GLY A 110 -17.14 -4.82 4.10
C GLY A 110 -16.45 -4.33 5.37
N GLU A 111 -15.54 -5.11 5.95
CA GLU A 111 -14.71 -4.67 7.07
C GLU A 111 -13.67 -3.64 6.60
N VAL A 112 -13.25 -2.79 7.54
CA VAL A 112 -12.27 -1.72 7.31
C VAL A 112 -10.87 -2.19 7.70
N ALA A 113 -9.92 -2.07 6.78
CA ALA A 113 -8.56 -2.53 7.01
C ALA A 113 -7.54 -1.60 6.37
N TYR A 114 -6.49 -1.26 7.11
CA TYR A 114 -5.36 -0.51 6.57
C TYR A 114 -4.48 -1.39 5.67
N LEU A 115 -4.02 -2.55 6.16
CA LEU A 115 -3.06 -3.36 5.42
C LEU A 115 -3.67 -4.18 4.28
N PHE A 116 -4.91 -4.66 4.45
CA PHE A 116 -5.60 -5.48 3.46
C PHE A 116 -6.78 -4.80 2.75
N GLY A 117 -7.18 -3.61 3.18
CA GLY A 117 -8.29 -2.88 2.61
C GLY A 117 -7.87 -1.76 1.66
N ARG A 118 -8.88 -1.04 1.15
CA ARG A 118 -8.69 0.05 0.18
C ARG A 118 -8.17 1.36 0.79
N MET A 119 -8.04 1.46 2.11
CA MET A 119 -7.69 2.71 2.80
C MET A 119 -6.38 3.36 2.32
N PRO A 120 -5.26 2.63 2.13
CA PRO A 120 -4.02 3.23 1.61
C PRO A 120 -4.16 3.76 0.18
N ILE A 121 -5.03 3.14 -0.63
CA ILE A 121 -5.33 3.59 -2.00
C ILE A 121 -6.04 4.94 -1.94
N LEU A 122 -7.04 5.08 -1.07
CA LEU A 122 -7.76 6.33 -0.85
C LEU A 122 -6.83 7.42 -0.32
N MET A 123 -5.93 7.10 0.62
CA MET A 123 -4.94 8.06 1.12
C MET A 123 -4.05 8.59 -0.01
N MET A 124 -3.52 7.72 -0.87
CA MET A 124 -2.73 8.17 -2.02
C MET A 124 -3.55 9.05 -2.98
N LEU A 125 -4.80 8.67 -3.27
CA LEU A 125 -5.67 9.45 -4.16
C LEU A 125 -6.02 10.83 -3.57
N VAL A 126 -6.23 10.93 -2.26
CA VAL A 126 -6.42 12.22 -1.57
C VAL A 126 -5.20 13.11 -1.76
N GLU A 127 -3.99 12.61 -1.49
CA GLU A 127 -2.77 13.41 -1.59
C GLU A 127 -2.42 13.79 -3.03
N LEU A 128 -2.65 12.89 -3.99
CA LEU A 128 -2.33 13.13 -5.40
C LEU A 128 -3.31 14.07 -6.11
N THR A 129 -4.59 14.05 -5.72
CA THR A 129 -5.65 14.74 -6.48
C THR A 129 -6.26 15.92 -5.72
N GLY A 130 -6.30 15.86 -4.39
CA GLY A 130 -7.03 16.81 -3.56
C GLY A 130 -8.54 16.88 -3.85
N GLU A 131 -9.12 15.86 -4.47
CA GLU A 131 -10.56 15.84 -4.81
C GLU A 131 -11.44 15.41 -3.63
N ASP A 132 -12.57 16.08 -3.47
CA ASP A 132 -13.46 15.84 -2.32
C ASP A 132 -14.04 14.43 -2.29
N ARG A 133 -14.32 13.81 -3.44
CA ARG A 133 -14.83 12.43 -3.49
C ARG A 133 -13.91 11.42 -2.79
N TRP A 134 -12.58 11.62 -2.86
CA TRP A 134 -11.61 10.72 -2.22
C TRP A 134 -11.47 11.04 -0.74
N ARG A 135 -11.56 12.31 -0.36
CA ARG A 135 -11.61 12.74 1.05
C ARG A 135 -12.83 12.14 1.74
N GLU A 136 -14.01 12.30 1.15
CA GLU A 136 -15.27 11.75 1.66
C GLU A 136 -15.21 10.23 1.80
N ALA A 137 -14.67 9.53 0.79
CA ALA A 137 -14.48 8.08 0.85
C ALA A 137 -13.55 7.66 1.99
N LEU A 138 -12.42 8.36 2.19
CA LEU A 138 -11.46 8.07 3.25
C LEU A 138 -12.05 8.34 4.65
N ILE A 139 -12.73 9.48 4.83
CA ILE A 139 -13.43 9.80 6.08
C ILE A 139 -14.50 8.75 6.37
N GLY A 140 -15.24 8.32 5.35
CA GLY A 140 -16.21 7.23 5.45
C GLY A 140 -15.60 5.90 5.90
N GLU A 141 -14.43 5.52 5.37
CA GLU A 141 -13.69 4.33 5.84
C GLU A 141 -13.32 4.44 7.32
N VAL A 142 -12.80 5.58 7.75
CA VAL A 142 -12.42 5.79 9.16
C VAL A 142 -13.65 5.74 10.05
N GLY A 143 -14.75 6.38 9.67
CA GLY A 143 -15.99 6.37 10.44
C GLY A 143 -16.56 4.96 10.65
N ARG A 144 -16.49 4.10 9.62
CA ARG A 144 -16.92 2.69 9.74
C ARG A 144 -16.04 1.86 10.68
N SER A 145 -14.83 2.32 11.01
CA SER A 145 -13.89 1.60 11.88
C SER A 145 -14.16 1.72 13.38
N VAL A 146 -14.95 2.73 13.79
CA VAL A 146 -15.29 3.00 15.20
C VAL A 146 -15.99 1.79 15.83
N ASP A 147 -17.03 1.32 15.17
CA ASP A 147 -17.85 0.19 15.62
C ASP A 147 -17.40 -1.17 15.07
N ALA A 148 -16.30 -1.21 14.32
CA ALA A 148 -15.83 -2.44 13.68
C ALA A 148 -15.41 -3.48 14.75
N PRO A 149 -15.79 -4.76 14.57
CA PRO A 149 -15.55 -5.80 15.58
C PRO A 149 -14.08 -6.27 15.61
N VAL A 150 -13.30 -6.02 14.56
CA VAL A 150 -11.94 -6.54 14.40
C VAL A 150 -10.94 -5.63 15.13
N ARG A 151 -10.21 -6.20 16.09
CA ARG A 151 -9.32 -5.47 17.01
C ARG A 151 -7.84 -5.87 16.87
N GLU A 152 -7.35 -5.98 15.63
CA GLU A 152 -5.93 -6.22 15.34
C GLU A 152 -5.43 -5.31 14.20
N LEU A 153 -4.11 -5.37 13.91
CA LEU A 153 -3.44 -4.41 13.04
C LEU A 153 -3.77 -4.58 11.55
N MET A 154 -3.90 -5.81 11.07
CA MET A 154 -3.92 -6.09 9.64
C MET A 154 -5.29 -5.83 9.01
N TRP A 155 -6.34 -6.06 9.78
CA TRP A 155 -7.73 -6.15 9.35
C TRP A 155 -8.69 -5.28 10.15
N GLY A 156 -8.22 -4.57 11.18
CA GLY A 156 -9.11 -3.89 12.12
C GLY A 156 -8.71 -2.47 12.51
N THR A 157 -9.43 -1.97 13.53
CA THR A 157 -9.34 -0.58 14.00
C THR A 157 -7.91 -0.14 14.37
N PRO A 158 -7.05 -0.95 15.03
CA PRO A 158 -5.65 -0.54 15.27
C PRO A 158 -4.86 -0.17 14.01
N GLY A 159 -5.11 -0.86 12.89
CA GLY A 159 -4.54 -0.50 11.60
C GLY A 159 -5.08 0.84 11.09
N VAL A 160 -6.39 1.04 11.19
CA VAL A 160 -7.04 2.30 10.79
C VAL A 160 -6.54 3.47 11.63
N LEU A 161 -6.42 3.32 12.95
CA LEU A 161 -5.85 4.33 13.85
C LEU A 161 -4.40 4.69 13.46
N THR A 162 -3.61 3.70 13.05
CA THR A 162 -2.26 3.97 12.53
C THR A 162 -2.33 4.80 11.25
N ALA A 163 -3.28 4.49 10.36
CA ALA A 163 -3.46 5.20 9.10
C ALA A 163 -3.89 6.67 9.32
N THR A 164 -4.75 6.97 10.30
CA THR A 164 -5.18 8.35 10.58
C THR A 164 -4.01 9.26 10.98
N HIS A 165 -3.00 8.71 11.65
CA HIS A 165 -1.77 9.44 11.96
C HIS A 165 -0.87 9.70 10.74
N LEU A 166 -1.09 8.99 9.64
CA LEU A 166 -0.31 9.10 8.40
C LEU A 166 -0.99 9.98 7.33
N VAL A 167 -2.26 10.34 7.50
CA VAL A 167 -2.97 11.26 6.59
C VAL A 167 -2.32 12.64 6.66
N ALA A 168 -1.89 13.20 5.54
CA ALA A 168 -1.28 14.53 5.52
C ALA A 168 -2.30 15.64 5.23
N ASP A 169 -3.35 15.36 4.44
CA ASP A 169 -4.46 16.31 4.18
C ASP A 169 -5.10 16.81 5.48
N GLN A 170 -5.09 18.13 5.67
CA GLN A 170 -5.58 18.77 6.89
C GLN A 170 -7.11 18.68 7.02
N THR A 171 -7.84 18.81 5.91
CA THR A 171 -9.30 18.74 5.88
C THR A 171 -9.76 17.38 6.36
N VAL A 172 -9.13 16.31 5.87
CA VAL A 172 -9.43 14.95 6.31
C VAL A 172 -9.10 14.76 7.79
N ARG A 173 -7.98 15.28 8.28
CA ARG A 173 -7.61 15.19 9.70
C ARG A 173 -8.59 15.91 10.62
N ASP A 174 -9.06 17.09 10.22
CA ASP A 174 -10.02 17.88 10.99
C ASP A 174 -11.37 17.13 11.11
N GLU A 175 -11.85 16.55 10.00
CA GLU A 175 -13.08 15.76 10.00
C GLU A 175 -12.94 14.45 10.81
N ILE A 176 -11.80 13.75 10.69
CA ILE A 176 -11.53 12.55 11.50
C ILE A 176 -11.52 12.89 12.99
N ALA A 177 -11.00 14.05 13.40
CA ALA A 177 -10.96 14.47 14.80
C ALA A 177 -12.36 14.71 15.41
N HIS A 178 -13.40 14.84 14.58
CA HIS A 178 -14.79 14.91 15.01
C HIS A 178 -15.48 13.55 15.10
N LEU A 179 -14.84 12.48 14.63
CA LEU A 179 -15.33 11.12 14.82
C LEU A 179 -15.06 10.68 16.26
N ASP A 180 -16.09 10.15 16.92
CA ASP A 180 -16.01 9.61 18.27
C ASP A 180 -15.33 8.22 18.23
N MET A 181 -14.00 8.21 18.02
CA MET A 181 -13.19 6.98 17.93
C MET A 181 -12.76 6.41 19.28
#